data_AF-A0A934LJJ9-F1
#
_entry.id   AF-A0A934LJJ9-F1
#
_cell.length_a   1.000
_cell.length_b   1.000
_cell.length_c   1.000
_cell.angle_alpha   90.00
_cell.angle_beta   90.00
_cell.angle_gamma   90.00
#
_symmetry.space_group_name_H-M   'P 1'
#
loop_
_entity.id
_entity.type
_entity.pdbx_description
1 polymer ?
#
loop_
_entity_poly.entity_id
_entity_poly.type
_entity_poly.pdbx_seq_one_letter_code
_entity_poly.pdbx_strand_id
1 'polypeptide(L)'
;MGRESGQVRFEVCRNTKKATIQPKVEAGTEEGATVYTDESHAYNGVGASGRPHHTVNHSAKEYARDDDGDGFCEVHCNTSEGIWTGLRNFVRPFRGISKHYLHQYVAVFELIHNFKEHVDFAIRLFICPDYWLEMLISP
;
A
#
# COMPACT_ATOMS: atom_id res chain seq x y z
N MET A 1 -2.81 -1.10 2.36
CA MET A 1 -2.37 0.29 2.60
C MET A 1 -3.40 0.91 3.50
N GLY A 2 -2.99 1.48 4.63
CA GLY A 2 -3.91 2.20 5.51
C GLY A 2 -4.12 3.61 4.99
N ARG A 3 -5.36 3.98 4.62
CA ARG A 3 -5.67 5.28 3.99
C ARG A 3 -5.26 6.48 4.84
N GLU A 4 -5.46 6.40 6.15
CA GLU A 4 -5.10 7.46 7.09
C GLU A 4 -3.58 7.50 7.35
N SER A 5 -2.98 6.35 7.62
CA SER A 5 -1.55 6.23 7.93
C SER A 5 -0.62 6.47 6.73
N GLY A 6 -1.11 6.28 5.52
CA GLY A 6 -0.29 6.19 4.30
C GLY A 6 0.67 4.98 4.25
N GLN A 7 0.69 4.11 5.27
CA GLN A 7 1.59 2.97 5.34
C GLN A 7 1.11 1.81 4.46
N VAL A 8 2.09 1.10 3.88
CA VAL A 8 1.87 -0.01 2.95
C VAL A 8 2.42 -1.30 3.53
N ARG A 9 1.78 -2.41 3.18
CA ARG A 9 2.25 -3.77 3.43
C ARG A 9 2.11 -4.55 2.14
N PHE A 10 3.16 -5.26 1.77
CA PHE A 10 3.22 -6.12 0.61
C PHE A 10 3.49 -7.55 1.05
N GLU A 11 2.90 -8.49 0.30
CA GLU A 11 3.19 -9.91 0.48
C GLU A 11 3.22 -10.62 -0.87
N VAL A 12 4.33 -11.32 -1.14
CA VAL A 12 4.48 -12.10 -2.35
C VAL A 12 3.71 -13.40 -2.20
N CYS A 13 2.61 -13.51 -2.94
CA CYS A 13 1.75 -14.69 -2.92
C CYS A 13 2.05 -15.63 -4.09
N ARG A 14 1.87 -16.94 -3.89
CA ARG A 14 2.06 -17.97 -4.93
C ARG A 14 1.08 -17.85 -6.11
N ASN A 15 -0.11 -17.29 -5.88
CA ASN A 15 -1.15 -17.09 -6.88
C ASN A 15 -2.16 -16.05 -6.37
N THR A 16 -3.06 -15.61 -7.25
CA THR A 16 -4.08 -14.58 -7.01
C THR A 16 -5.46 -15.17 -6.63
N LYS A 17 -5.52 -16.43 -6.20
CA LYS A 17 -6.80 -17.07 -5.85
C LYS A 17 -7.31 -16.58 -4.49
N LYS A 18 -8.63 -16.47 -4.33
CA LYS A 18 -9.29 -16.15 -3.04
C LYS A 18 -8.74 -16.97 -1.87
N ALA A 19 -8.60 -18.28 -2.02
CA ALA A 19 -8.07 -19.16 -0.97
C ALA A 19 -6.63 -18.82 -0.52
N THR A 20 -5.84 -18.14 -1.36
CA THR A 20 -4.52 -17.64 -1.01
C THR A 20 -4.57 -16.22 -0.44
N ILE A 21 -5.39 -15.34 -1.04
CA ILE A 21 -5.41 -13.90 -0.71
C ILE A 21 -6.24 -13.60 0.54
N GLN A 22 -7.41 -14.20 0.69
CA GLN A 22 -8.34 -13.92 1.79
C GLN A 22 -7.69 -14.02 3.17
N PRO A 23 -6.95 -15.10 3.53
CA PRO A 23 -6.32 -15.19 4.84
C PRO A 23 -5.24 -14.12 5.07
N LYS A 24 -4.63 -13.60 3.99
CA LYS A 24 -3.62 -12.54 4.07
C LYS A 24 -4.24 -11.18 4.33
N VAL A 25 -5.40 -10.91 3.72
CA VAL A 25 -6.18 -9.71 4.02
C VAL A 25 -6.61 -9.73 5.48
N GLU A 26 -7.18 -10.85 5.94
CA GLU A 26 -7.64 -10.99 7.33
C GLU A 26 -6.50 -10.85 8.35
N ALA A 27 -5.33 -11.45 8.08
CA ALA A 27 -4.17 -11.32 8.96
C ALA A 27 -3.49 -9.94 8.88
N GLY A 28 -3.67 -9.21 7.78
CA GLY A 28 -3.03 -7.93 7.51
C GLY A 28 -3.89 -6.71 7.83
N THR A 29 -5.13 -6.91 8.28
CA THR A 29 -6.07 -5.83 8.58
C THR A 29 -6.77 -6.11 9.91
N GLU A 30 -7.07 -5.06 10.65
CA GLU A 30 -7.84 -5.15 11.88
C GLU A 30 -9.25 -5.70 11.63
N GLU A 31 -9.82 -6.32 12.65
CA GLU A 31 -11.22 -6.72 12.62
C GLU A 31 -12.11 -5.48 12.49
N GLY A 32 -13.13 -5.53 11.63
CA GLY A 32 -13.99 -4.37 11.35
C GLY A 32 -13.39 -3.30 10.43
N ALA A 33 -12.12 -3.43 10.00
CA ALA A 33 -11.52 -2.49 9.05
C ALA A 33 -12.29 -2.44 7.73
N THR A 34 -12.57 -1.23 7.23
CA THR A 34 -13.16 -1.03 5.90
C THR A 34 -12.13 -1.28 4.81
N VAL A 35 -12.46 -2.16 3.88
CA VAL A 35 -11.60 -2.58 2.77
C VAL A 35 -12.16 -2.04 1.46
N TYR A 36 -11.27 -1.46 0.66
CA TYR A 36 -11.58 -0.96 -0.69
C TYR A 36 -10.78 -1.74 -1.72
N THR A 37 -11.44 -2.29 -2.74
CA THR A 37 -10.77 -3.04 -3.82
C THR A 37 -11.31 -2.66 -5.20
N ASP A 38 -10.64 -3.17 -6.23
CA ASP A 38 -11.19 -3.26 -7.58
C ASP A 38 -12.24 -4.40 -7.67
N GLU A 39 -12.61 -4.78 -8.90
CA GLU A 39 -13.60 -5.82 -9.20
C GLU A 39 -13.10 -7.27 -8.98
N SER A 40 -11.88 -7.47 -8.48
CA SER A 40 -11.25 -8.79 -8.41
C SER A 40 -12.00 -9.75 -7.48
N HIS A 41 -12.42 -10.90 -8.04
CA HIS A 41 -13.11 -11.96 -7.30
C HIS A 41 -12.30 -12.57 -6.14
N ALA A 42 -10.99 -12.33 -6.09
CA ALA A 42 -10.15 -12.77 -4.99
C ALA A 42 -10.60 -12.17 -3.63
N TYR A 43 -11.26 -11.01 -3.65
CA TYR A 43 -11.69 -10.28 -2.46
C TYR A 43 -13.17 -10.49 -2.09
N ASN A 44 -13.93 -11.28 -2.85
CA ASN A 44 -15.37 -11.50 -2.59
C ASN A 44 -15.68 -12.13 -1.21
N GLY A 45 -14.67 -12.60 -0.46
CA GLY A 45 -14.87 -13.10 0.90
C GLY A 45 -14.73 -12.06 2.00
N VAL A 46 -14.21 -10.86 1.69
CA VAL A 46 -13.85 -9.84 2.68
C VAL A 46 -15.07 -9.40 3.48
N GLY A 47 -16.18 -9.08 2.83
CA GLY A 47 -17.44 -8.74 3.50
C GLY A 47 -17.91 -9.79 4.52
N ALA A 48 -17.79 -11.07 4.17
CA ALA A 48 -18.17 -12.18 5.05
C ALA A 48 -17.23 -12.38 6.24
N SER A 49 -16.05 -11.77 6.23
CA SER A 49 -15.07 -11.82 7.34
C SER A 49 -15.32 -10.76 8.42
N GLY A 50 -16.45 -10.04 8.36
CA GLY A 50 -16.78 -8.96 9.30
C GLY A 50 -16.12 -7.61 8.96
N ARG A 51 -15.57 -7.47 7.75
CA ARG A 51 -14.93 -6.23 7.26
C ARG A 51 -15.83 -5.56 6.23
N PRO A 52 -16.32 -4.33 6.45
CA PRO A 52 -17.05 -3.59 5.43
C PRO A 52 -16.23 -3.54 4.13
N HIS A 53 -16.84 -3.90 3.00
CA HIS A 53 -16.13 -4.07 1.73
C HIS A 53 -16.80 -3.27 0.64
N HIS A 54 -16.07 -2.30 0.08
CA HIS A 54 -16.50 -1.49 -1.06
C HIS A 54 -15.60 -1.80 -2.26
N THR A 55 -16.21 -1.87 -3.44
CA THR A 55 -15.51 -2.20 -4.69
C THR A 55 -15.82 -1.17 -5.76
N VAL A 56 -14.84 -0.87 -6.63
CA VAL A 56 -15.10 -0.19 -7.91
C VAL A 56 -15.02 -1.18 -9.07
N ASN A 57 -15.78 -0.94 -10.15
CA ASN A 57 -15.76 -1.79 -11.34
C ASN A 57 -15.20 -1.06 -12.57
N HIS A 58 -13.91 -1.23 -12.83
CA HIS A 58 -13.25 -0.60 -13.98
C HIS A 58 -13.77 -1.11 -15.32
N SER A 59 -14.20 -2.36 -15.39
CA SER A 59 -14.83 -2.93 -16.60
C SER A 59 -16.14 -2.22 -16.97
N ALA A 60 -16.83 -1.67 -15.97
CA ALA A 60 -18.01 -0.80 -16.16
C ALA A 60 -17.66 0.69 -16.32
N LYS A 61 -16.37 1.03 -16.44
CA LYS A 61 -15.84 2.41 -16.44
C LYS A 61 -16.13 3.18 -15.14
N GLU A 62 -16.31 2.47 -14.02
CA GLU A 62 -16.41 3.04 -12.69
C GLU A 62 -15.00 3.07 -12.06
N TYR A 63 -14.42 4.25 -11.90
CA TYR A 63 -13.06 4.43 -11.35
C TYR A 63 -13.05 5.01 -9.94
N ALA A 64 -14.11 5.73 -9.59
CA ALA A 64 -14.37 6.24 -8.25
C ALA A 64 -15.89 6.34 -8.07
N ARG A 65 -16.36 6.14 -6.86
CA ARG A 65 -17.78 6.25 -6.51
C ARG A 65 -17.96 7.09 -5.26
N ASP A 66 -18.97 7.94 -5.32
CA ASP A 66 -19.51 8.76 -4.24
C ASP A 66 -20.71 8.01 -3.66
N ASP A 67 -20.56 7.42 -2.48
CA ASP A 67 -21.62 6.62 -1.85
C ASP A 67 -22.63 7.48 -1.06
N ASP A 68 -22.29 8.74 -0.71
CA ASP A 68 -23.13 9.61 0.14
C ASP A 68 -23.69 10.87 -0.56
N GLY A 69 -23.24 11.14 -1.78
CA GLY A 69 -23.73 12.20 -2.65
C GLY A 69 -23.18 13.59 -2.31
N ASP A 70 -22.10 13.71 -1.54
CA ASP A 70 -21.51 14.99 -1.15
C ASP A 70 -20.58 15.59 -2.22
N GLY A 71 -20.33 14.85 -3.32
CA GLY A 71 -19.47 15.23 -4.42
C GLY A 71 -18.00 14.84 -4.23
N PHE A 72 -17.63 14.23 -3.12
CA PHE A 72 -16.38 13.52 -2.90
C PHE A 72 -16.56 12.05 -3.29
N CYS A 73 -15.51 11.40 -3.79
CA CYS A 73 -15.58 9.98 -4.15
C CYS A 73 -14.69 9.18 -3.22
N GLU A 74 -15.25 8.66 -2.14
CA GLU A 74 -14.52 7.90 -1.12
C GLU A 74 -14.15 6.51 -1.62
N VAL A 75 -14.97 5.90 -2.48
CA VAL A 75 -14.78 4.52 -2.92
C VAL A 75 -13.92 4.52 -4.18
N HIS A 76 -12.64 4.19 -4.03
CA HIS A 76 -11.68 4.07 -5.13
C HIS A 76 -10.43 3.28 -4.70
N CYS A 77 -9.66 2.80 -5.68
CA CYS A 77 -8.36 2.14 -5.47
C CYS A 77 -7.15 2.93 -5.99
N ASN A 78 -7.34 4.16 -6.50
CA ASN A 78 -6.30 5.01 -7.12
C ASN A 78 -4.98 5.09 -6.34
N THR A 79 -5.02 5.29 -5.02
CA THR A 79 -3.79 5.39 -4.22
C THR A 79 -2.99 4.09 -4.27
N SER A 80 -3.65 2.94 -4.20
CA SER A 80 -3.00 1.63 -4.30
C SER A 80 -2.41 1.38 -5.69
N GLU A 81 -3.05 1.85 -6.76
CA GLU A 81 -2.54 1.78 -8.13
C GLU A 81 -1.28 2.64 -8.33
N GLY A 82 -1.27 3.84 -7.73
CA GLY A 82 -0.09 4.70 -7.70
C GLY A 82 1.08 4.01 -6.98
N ILE A 83 0.83 3.39 -5.82
CA ILE A 83 1.83 2.61 -5.08
C ILE A 83 2.35 1.42 -5.92
N TRP A 84 1.49 0.69 -6.62
CA TRP A 84 1.89 -0.39 -7.52
C TRP A 84 2.76 0.10 -8.68
N THR A 85 2.45 1.26 -9.23
CA THR A 85 3.28 1.91 -10.26
C THR A 85 4.66 2.26 -9.69
N GLY A 86 4.71 2.78 -8.46
CA GLY A 86 5.95 3.02 -7.73
C GLY A 86 6.80 1.76 -7.56
N LEU A 87 6.20 0.66 -7.11
CA LEU A 87 6.90 -0.63 -6.96
C LEU A 87 7.44 -1.11 -8.31
N ARG A 88 6.64 -1.03 -9.38
CA ARG A 88 7.08 -1.38 -10.74
C ARG A 88 8.29 -0.56 -11.19
N ASN A 89 8.30 0.74 -10.90
CA ASN A 89 9.43 1.60 -11.22
C ASN A 89 10.66 1.28 -10.38
N PHE A 90 10.50 0.99 -9.09
CA PHE A 90 11.59 0.56 -8.21
C PHE A 90 12.25 -0.73 -8.70
N VAL A 91 11.47 -1.73 -9.15
CA VAL A 91 12.04 -3.00 -9.60
C VAL A 91 12.63 -2.97 -11.02
N ARG A 92 12.26 -1.97 -11.83
CA ARG A 92 12.64 -1.87 -13.25
C ARG A 92 14.16 -1.84 -13.51
N PRO A 93 15.01 -1.16 -12.71
CA PRO A 93 16.45 -1.11 -12.93
C PRO A 93 17.17 -2.45 -12.79
N PHE A 94 16.60 -3.42 -12.06
CA PHE A 94 17.25 -4.73 -11.83
C PHE A 94 17.24 -5.66 -13.06
N ARG A 95 16.56 -5.28 -14.17
CA ARG A 95 16.59 -5.98 -15.48
C ARG A 95 16.29 -7.50 -15.42
N GLY A 96 15.46 -7.92 -14.48
CA GLY A 96 15.06 -9.32 -14.32
C GLY A 96 15.25 -9.76 -12.88
N ILE A 97 14.15 -10.11 -12.21
CA ILE A 97 14.16 -10.52 -10.82
C ILE A 97 13.78 -12.00 -10.74
N SER A 98 14.61 -12.80 -10.08
CA SER A 98 14.27 -14.18 -9.76
C SER A 98 13.04 -14.22 -8.86
N LYS A 99 12.06 -15.05 -9.20
CA LYS A 99 10.86 -15.27 -8.35
C LYS A 99 11.23 -15.71 -6.94
N HIS A 100 12.35 -16.43 -6.78
CA HIS A 100 12.84 -16.86 -5.47
C HIS A 100 13.20 -15.68 -4.56
N TYR A 101 13.80 -14.62 -5.11
CA TYR A 101 14.26 -13.45 -4.35
C TYR A 101 13.28 -12.27 -4.39
N LEU A 102 12.17 -12.35 -5.15
CA LEU A 102 11.22 -11.25 -5.33
C LEU A 102 10.74 -10.63 -4.00
N HIS A 103 10.53 -11.46 -2.99
CA HIS A 103 10.10 -11.01 -1.66
C HIS A 103 11.08 -10.03 -1.01
N GLN A 104 12.39 -10.15 -1.25
CA GLN A 104 13.41 -9.26 -0.70
C GLN A 104 13.33 -7.86 -1.31
N TYR A 105 13.18 -7.77 -2.63
CA TYR A 105 13.02 -6.48 -3.32
C TYR A 105 11.74 -5.77 -2.88
N VAL A 106 10.65 -6.53 -2.76
CA VAL A 106 9.37 -5.99 -2.30
C VAL A 106 9.47 -5.49 -0.85
N ALA A 107 10.16 -6.21 0.03
CA ALA A 107 10.40 -5.78 1.41
C ALA A 107 11.23 -4.49 1.50
N VAL A 108 12.26 -4.34 0.66
CA VAL A 108 13.06 -3.10 0.59
C VAL A 108 12.20 -1.93 0.11
N PHE A 109 11.36 -2.14 -0.92
CA PHE A 109 10.45 -1.10 -1.38
C PHE A 109 9.45 -0.68 -0.29
N GLU A 110 8.86 -1.65 0.42
CA GLU A 110 7.96 -1.39 1.54
C GLU A 110 8.64 -0.54 2.62
N LEU A 111 9.86 -0.91 3.01
CA LEU A 111 10.66 -0.16 3.98
C LEU A 111 10.87 1.28 3.52
N ILE A 112 11.36 1.48 2.28
CA ILE A 112 11.60 2.81 1.73
C ILE A 112 10.31 3.64 1.71
N HIS A 113 9.19 3.04 1.31
CA HIS A 113 7.91 3.74 1.24
C HIS A 113 7.41 4.16 2.62
N ASN A 114 7.48 3.28 3.61
CA ASN A 114 6.98 3.54 4.96
C ASN A 114 7.87 4.50 5.75
N PHE A 115 9.17 4.53 5.46
CA PHE A 115 10.13 5.40 6.15
C PHE A 115 10.43 6.72 5.41
N LYS A 116 9.80 6.98 4.26
CA LYS A 116 10.09 8.13 3.39
C LYS A 116 10.09 9.48 4.11
N GLU A 117 9.23 9.69 5.09
CA GLU A 117 9.16 10.95 5.85
C GLU A 117 10.36 11.14 6.79
N HIS A 118 11.02 10.05 7.17
CA HIS A 118 12.22 10.07 8.01
C HIS A 118 13.51 9.97 7.19
N VAL A 119 13.42 9.80 5.86
CA VAL A 119 14.61 9.70 5.00
C VAL A 119 15.38 11.02 4.98
N ASP A 120 14.70 12.17 4.93
CA ASP A 120 15.37 13.48 5.03
C ASP A 120 16.12 13.62 6.35
N PHE A 121 15.46 13.29 7.47
CA PHE A 121 16.09 13.28 8.80
C PHE A 121 17.31 12.35 8.83
N ALA A 122 17.19 11.11 8.35
CA ALA A 122 18.29 10.15 8.33
C ALA A 122 19.44 10.59 7.41
N ILE A 123 19.15 11.15 6.24
CA ILE A 123 20.16 11.67 5.32
C ILE A 123 20.91 12.84 5.96
N ARG A 124 20.18 13.79 6.56
CA ARG A 124 20.81 14.92 7.26
C ARG A 124 21.67 14.47 8.42
N LEU A 125 21.20 13.48 9.19
CA LEU A 125 21.95 12.85 10.27
C LEU A 125 23.29 12.26 9.81
N PHE A 126 23.33 11.59 8.66
CA PHE A 126 24.55 10.91 8.18
C PHE A 126 25.48 11.81 7.37
N ILE A 127 24.95 12.82 6.67
CA ILE A 127 25.71 13.64 5.70
C ILE A 127 26.09 15.01 6.27
N CYS A 128 25.34 15.54 7.24
CA CYS A 128 25.62 16.85 7.84
C CYS A 128 26.11 16.66 9.29
N PRO A 129 27.43 16.73 9.55
CA PRO A 129 28.02 16.43 10.86
C PRO A 129 27.44 17.24 12.03
N ASP A 130 26.95 18.46 11.75
CA ASP A 130 26.48 19.41 12.76
C ASP A 130 24.95 19.49 12.86
N TYR A 131 24.20 18.63 12.15
CA TYR A 131 22.73 18.62 12.16
C TYR A 131 22.12 18.52 13.57
N TRP A 132 22.77 17.78 14.46
CA TRP A 132 22.37 17.67 15.87
C TRP A 132 22.49 18.98 16.65
N LEU A 133 23.49 19.81 16.36
CA LEU A 133 23.71 21.07 17.05
C LEU A 133 22.65 22.09 16.64
N GLU A 134 22.26 22.14 15.36
CA GLU A 134 21.20 23.05 14.90
C GLU A 134 19.82 22.73 15.51
N MET A 135 19.49 21.44 15.71
CA MET A 135 18.24 21.02 16.37
C MET A 135 18.17 21.38 17.86
N LEU A 136 19.29 21.39 18.57
CA LEU A 136 19.35 21.72 20.00
C LEU A 136 19.39 23.22 20.27
N ILE A 137 19.72 24.03 19.26
CA ILE A 137 19.94 25.48 19.39
C ILE A 137 18.78 26.29 18.76
N SER A 138 17.89 25.67 17.99
CA SER A 138 16.66 26.31 17.48
C SER A 138 15.53 26.24 18.52
N PRO A 139 15.01 27.39 19.02
CA PRO A 139 13.97 27.45 20.05
C PRO A 139 12.57 27.05 19.56
#